data_AF-A0A959DQM1-F1
#
_entry.id   AF-A0A959DQM1-F1
#
_cell.length_a   1.000
_cell.length_b   1.000
_cell.length_c   1.000
_cell.angle_alpha   90.00
_cell.angle_beta   90.00
_cell.angle_gamma   90.00
#
_symmetry.space_group_name_H-M   'P 1'
#
loop_
_entity.id
_entity.type
_entity.pdbx_description
1 polymer ?
#
loop_
_entity_poly.entity_id
_entity_poly.type
_entity_poly.pdbx_seq_one_letter_code
_entity_poly.pdbx_strand_id
1 'polypeptide(L)'
;GVPVVGYRTDTFPAFYVPHSPYALSCRINDAKLLAAVIRQQDSLGLPSGMLIANPIPAGYAIPAVTMETWIEEALEAAAADRITGKAVTPYLLAYLHRISQGKTVEANKALVLDNVRLAARIAKHYATLH
;
A
#
# COMPACT_ATOMS: atom_id res chain seq x y z
N GLY A 1 -5.45 -6.28 18.11
CA GLY A 1 -5.68 -6.15 16.64
C GLY A 1 -4.56 -5.32 16.03
N VAL A 2 -4.53 -5.16 14.71
CA VAL A 2 -3.55 -4.30 14.03
C VAL A 2 -4.22 -2.98 13.66
N PRO A 3 -3.81 -1.82 14.23
CA PRO A 3 -4.32 -0.52 13.81
C PRO A 3 -3.98 -0.24 12.34
N VAL A 4 -4.94 0.27 11.59
CA VAL A 4 -4.75 0.70 10.20
C VAL A 4 -4.97 2.20 10.12
N VAL A 5 -3.95 2.93 9.68
CA VAL A 5 -3.94 4.40 9.67
C VAL A 5 -3.67 4.89 8.26
N GLY A 6 -4.52 5.78 7.75
CA GLY A 6 -4.31 6.45 6.47
C GLY A 6 -3.38 7.64 6.62
N TYR A 7 -2.27 7.66 5.87
CA TYR A 7 -1.45 8.87 5.75
C TYR A 7 -2.10 9.80 4.72
N ARG A 8 -2.70 10.88 5.20
CA ARG A 8 -3.38 11.90 4.37
C ARG A 8 -4.54 11.37 3.51
N THR A 9 -5.10 10.23 3.88
CA THR A 9 -6.24 9.59 3.18
C THR A 9 -7.27 9.07 4.18
N ASP A 10 -8.53 9.09 3.77
CA ASP A 10 -9.67 8.56 4.53
C ASP A 10 -10.09 7.16 4.04
N THR A 11 -9.52 6.68 2.93
CA THR A 11 -9.78 5.36 2.36
C THR A 11 -8.50 4.54 2.22
N PHE A 12 -8.64 3.22 2.29
CA PHE A 12 -7.53 2.30 2.12
C PHE A 12 -7.02 2.36 0.67
N PRO A 13 -5.77 2.74 0.39
CA PRO A 13 -5.23 2.75 -0.96
C PRO A 13 -5.06 1.31 -1.48
N ALA A 14 -5.57 1.04 -2.68
CA ALA A 14 -5.49 -0.27 -3.32
C ALA A 14 -4.24 -0.37 -4.20
N PHE A 15 -3.08 -0.14 -3.59
CA PHE A 15 -1.75 -0.24 -4.20
C PHE A 15 -1.56 0.69 -5.41
N TYR A 16 -1.86 0.26 -6.64
CA TYR A 16 -1.79 1.08 -7.86
C TYR A 16 -2.91 2.10 -7.98
N VAL A 17 -4.02 1.88 -7.25
CA VAL A 17 -5.18 2.77 -7.22
C VAL A 17 -5.17 3.55 -5.91
N PRO A 18 -5.22 4.90 -5.92
CA PRO A 18 -5.01 5.72 -4.73
C PRO A 18 -6.14 5.61 -3.70
N HIS A 19 -7.34 5.20 -4.11
CA HIS A 19 -8.52 5.07 -3.28
C HIS A 19 -9.23 3.75 -3.53
N SER A 20 -9.88 3.22 -2.49
CA SER A 20 -10.76 2.06 -2.57
C SER A 20 -12.09 2.38 -1.88
N PRO A 21 -13.13 1.54 -2.00
CA PRO A 21 -14.38 1.73 -1.27
C PRO A 21 -14.24 1.49 0.24
N TYR A 22 -13.08 1.04 0.73
CA TYR A 22 -12.88 0.72 2.14
C TYR A 22 -12.44 1.96 2.94
N ALA A 23 -13.35 2.46 3.78
CA ALA A 23 -13.06 3.58 4.68
C ALA A 23 -12.09 3.19 5.79
N LEU A 24 -11.19 4.11 6.14
CA LEU A 24 -10.28 4.00 7.27
C LEU A 24 -10.88 4.71 8.48
N SER A 25 -10.72 4.11 9.66
CA SER A 25 -11.17 4.71 10.93
C SER A 25 -10.23 5.79 11.47
N CYS A 26 -9.03 5.92 10.91
CA CYS A 26 -8.02 6.88 11.36
C CYS A 26 -7.26 7.47 10.18
N ARG A 27 -7.23 8.81 10.10
CA ARG A 27 -6.41 9.59 9.17
C ARG A 27 -5.41 10.44 9.95
N ILE A 28 -4.14 10.38 9.56
CA ILE A 28 -3.09 11.26 10.09
C ILE A 28 -2.37 11.96 8.94
N ASN A 29 -2.21 13.28 9.06
CA ASN A 29 -1.63 14.11 8.00
C ASN A 29 -0.13 14.42 8.19
N ASP A 30 0.42 14.11 9.38
CA ASP A 30 1.77 14.46 9.80
C ASP A 30 2.58 13.24 10.27
N ALA A 31 3.82 13.13 9.78
CA ALA A 31 4.73 12.05 10.12
C ALA A 31 5.22 12.15 11.58
N LYS A 32 5.31 13.36 12.15
CA LYS A 32 5.66 13.53 13.57
C LYS A 32 4.56 12.98 14.48
N LEU A 33 3.30 13.23 14.15
CA LEU A 33 2.16 12.66 14.89
C LEU A 33 2.11 11.13 14.75
N LEU A 34 2.37 10.58 13.56
CA LEU A 34 2.49 9.12 13.40
C LEU A 34 3.54 8.52 14.34
N ALA A 35 4.73 9.13 14.43
CA ALA A 35 5.78 8.69 15.33
C ALA A 35 5.34 8.70 16.81
N ALA A 36 4.62 9.73 17.25
CA ALA A 36 4.09 9.81 18.61
C ALA A 36 3.04 8.73 18.90
N VAL A 37 2.16 8.42 17.94
CA VAL A 37 1.17 7.35 18.09
C VAL A 37 1.86 5.98 18.19
N ILE A 38 2.87 5.72 17.36
CA ILE A 38 3.66 4.47 17.43
C ILE A 38 4.33 4.35 18.80
N ARG A 39 4.97 5.43 19.29
CA ARG A 39 5.61 5.44 20.62
C ARG A 39 4.61 5.13 21.73
N GLN A 40 3.41 5.68 21.64
CA GLN A 40 2.36 5.42 22.62
C GLN A 40 1.88 3.96 22.57
N GLN A 41 1.71 3.39 21.38
CA GLN A 41 1.39 1.97 21.22
C GLN A 41 2.47 1.08 21.87
N ASP A 42 3.74 1.39 21.65
CA ASP A 42 4.86 0.65 22.26
C ASP A 42 4.85 0.75 23.79
N SER A 43 4.55 1.94 24.35
CA SER A 43 4.49 2.15 25.80
C SER A 43 3.38 1.36 26.50
N LEU A 44 2.34 0.98 25.76
CA LEU A 44 1.24 0.15 26.27
C LEU A 44 1.60 -1.34 26.31
N GLY A 45 2.79 -1.73 25.82
CA GLY A 45 3.25 -3.12 25.79
C GLY A 45 2.42 -4.01 24.88
N LEU A 46 1.72 -3.44 23.89
CA LEU A 46 0.86 -4.19 22.97
C LEU A 46 1.73 -4.92 21.93
N PRO A 47 1.68 -6.26 21.83
CA PRO A 47 2.48 -7.03 20.88
C PRO A 47 1.84 -7.00 19.48
N SER A 48 1.71 -5.81 18.90
CA SER A 48 1.13 -5.62 17.56
C SER A 48 1.91 -4.56 16.78
N GLY A 49 1.98 -4.73 15.45
CA GLY A 49 2.43 -3.66 14.55
C GLY A 49 1.33 -2.64 14.28
N MET A 50 1.65 -1.64 13.45
CA MET A 50 0.71 -0.67 12.89
C MET A 50 0.84 -0.67 11.36
N LEU A 51 -0.28 -0.75 10.65
CA LEU A 51 -0.31 -0.62 9.19
C LEU A 51 -0.57 0.84 8.81
N ILE A 52 0.43 1.50 8.23
CA ILE A 52 0.30 2.87 7.72
C ILE A 52 0.07 2.80 6.22
N ALA A 53 -1.13 3.15 5.80
CA ALA A 53 -1.54 3.11 4.41
C ALA A 53 -1.24 4.46 3.74
N ASN A 54 -0.30 4.46 2.82
CA ASN A 54 0.15 5.63 2.07
C ASN A 54 -0.28 5.49 0.59
N PRO A 55 -1.15 6.37 0.08
CA PRO A 55 -1.56 6.32 -1.32
C PRO A 55 -0.39 6.49 -2.29
N ILE A 56 -0.48 5.83 -3.45
CA ILE A 56 0.46 6.04 -4.54
C ILE A 56 0.51 7.52 -4.96
N PRO A 57 1.69 8.07 -5.32
CA PRO A 57 1.77 9.43 -5.84
C PRO A 57 0.90 9.62 -7.08
N ALA A 58 0.17 10.74 -7.15
CA ALA A 58 -0.87 10.98 -8.16
C ALA A 58 -0.40 10.81 -9.62
N GLY A 59 0.85 11.18 -9.95
CA GLY A 59 1.41 11.03 -11.30
C GLY A 59 1.68 9.58 -11.74
N TYR A 60 1.59 8.63 -10.82
CA TYR A 60 1.85 7.20 -11.05
C TYR A 60 0.62 6.33 -10.79
N ALA A 61 -0.50 6.94 -10.39
CA ALA A 61 -1.76 6.24 -10.15
C ALA A 61 -2.30 5.62 -11.44
N ILE A 62 -2.86 4.42 -11.33
CA ILE A 62 -3.56 3.74 -12.43
C ILE A 62 -5.06 3.86 -12.18
N PRO A 63 -5.88 4.20 -13.20
CA PRO A 63 -7.33 4.27 -13.03
C PRO A 63 -7.90 2.95 -12.51
N ALA A 64 -8.87 3.02 -11.58
CA ALA A 64 -9.49 1.85 -10.96
C ALA A 64 -10.05 0.88 -12.02
N VAL A 65 -10.84 1.39 -12.97
CA VAL A 65 -11.43 0.60 -14.06
C VAL A 65 -10.37 -0.13 -14.87
N THR A 66 -9.25 0.53 -15.19
CA THR A 66 -8.15 -0.09 -15.93
C THR A 66 -7.50 -1.22 -15.12
N MET A 67 -7.29 -0.99 -13.81
CA MET A 67 -6.70 -2.00 -12.93
C MET A 67 -7.62 -3.20 -12.72
N GLU A 68 -8.93 -2.97 -12.58
CA GLU A 68 -9.95 -4.01 -12.46
C GLU A 68 -9.95 -4.90 -13.71
N THR A 69 -10.04 -4.32 -14.90
CA THR A 69 -9.97 -5.09 -16.16
C THR A 69 -8.70 -5.93 -16.26
N TRP A 70 -7.55 -5.35 -15.92
CA TRP A 70 -6.27 -6.06 -15.96
C TRP A 70 -6.16 -7.20 -14.95
N ILE A 71 -6.75 -7.04 -13.75
CA ILE A 71 -6.80 -8.08 -12.73
C ILE A 71 -7.72 -9.21 -13.18
N GLU A 72 -8.87 -8.91 -13.76
CA GLU A 72 -9.80 -9.91 -14.32
C GLU A 72 -9.13 -10.74 -15.41
N GLU A 73 -8.50 -10.10 -16.39
CA GLU A 73 -7.74 -10.80 -17.44
C GLU A 73 -6.63 -11.69 -16.87
N ALA A 74 -5.91 -11.20 -15.85
CA ALA A 74 -4.83 -11.96 -15.21
C ALA A 74 -5.36 -13.17 -14.43
N LEU A 75 -6.52 -13.05 -13.78
CA LEU A 75 -7.18 -14.13 -13.06
C LEU A 75 -7.73 -15.21 -14.02
N GLU A 76 -8.32 -14.80 -15.14
CA GLU A 76 -8.77 -15.72 -16.19
C GLU A 76 -7.60 -16.51 -16.78
N ALA A 77 -6.49 -15.83 -17.09
CA ALA A 77 -5.28 -16.48 -17.57
C ALA A 77 -4.68 -17.45 -16.54
N ALA A 78 -4.62 -17.04 -15.26
CA ALA A 78 -4.15 -17.91 -14.19
C ALA A 78 -5.01 -19.17 -14.04
N ALA A 79 -6.34 -19.04 -14.19
CA ALA A 79 -7.27 -20.17 -14.15
C ALA A 79 -7.07 -21.11 -15.34
N ALA A 80 -6.92 -20.58 -16.56
CA ALA A 80 -6.65 -21.35 -17.77
C ALA A 80 -5.33 -22.15 -17.64
N ASP A 81 -4.29 -21.51 -17.07
CA ASP A 81 -2.98 -22.11 -16.83
C ASP A 81 -2.91 -22.99 -15.56
N ARG A 82 -4.04 -23.13 -14.84
CA ARG A 82 -4.16 -23.92 -13.60
C ARG A 82 -3.16 -23.51 -12.50
N ILE A 83 -2.85 -22.22 -12.44
CA ILE A 83 -1.96 -21.65 -11.42
C ILE A 83 -2.68 -21.61 -10.07
N THR A 84 -2.05 -22.17 -9.03
CA THR A 84 -2.66 -22.31 -7.70
C THR A 84 -1.68 -22.05 -6.56
N GLY A 85 -2.23 -21.81 -5.36
CA GLY A 85 -1.45 -21.59 -4.15
C GLY A 85 -0.49 -20.42 -4.26
N LYS A 86 0.73 -20.60 -3.76
CA LYS A 86 1.78 -19.56 -3.73
C LYS A 86 2.23 -19.06 -5.11
N ALA A 87 1.85 -19.74 -6.20
CA ALA A 87 2.20 -19.34 -7.56
C ALA A 87 1.28 -18.26 -8.14
N VAL A 88 0.10 -18.04 -7.54
CA VAL A 88 -0.90 -17.08 -8.05
C VAL A 88 -0.34 -15.65 -8.03
N THR A 89 0.15 -15.17 -6.89
CA THR A 89 0.66 -13.79 -6.77
C THR A 89 1.78 -13.46 -7.76
N PRO A 90 2.88 -14.24 -7.88
CA PRO A 90 3.92 -13.93 -8.86
C PRO A 90 3.42 -14.01 -10.31
N TYR A 91 2.48 -14.91 -10.62
CA TYR A 91 1.87 -14.99 -11.95
C TYR A 91 1.07 -13.73 -12.28
N LEU A 92 0.17 -13.30 -11.38
CA LEU A 92 -0.65 -12.09 -11.59
C LEU A 92 0.23 -10.86 -11.77
N LEU A 93 1.24 -10.67 -10.92
CA LEU A 93 2.15 -9.53 -11.04
C LEU A 93 2.94 -9.53 -12.36
N ALA A 94 3.39 -10.70 -12.83
CA ALA A 94 4.06 -10.83 -14.12
C ALA A 94 3.11 -10.53 -15.29
N TYR A 95 1.86 -11.02 -15.21
CA TYR A 95 0.84 -10.76 -16.21
C TYR A 95 0.52 -9.27 -16.31
N LEU A 96 0.26 -8.61 -15.16
CA LEU A 96 -0.01 -7.18 -15.06
C LEU A 96 1.15 -6.34 -15.61
N HIS A 97 2.40 -6.72 -15.31
CA HIS A 97 3.58 -6.06 -15.88
C HIS A 97 3.58 -6.13 -17.41
N ARG A 98 3.35 -7.31 -17.98
CA ARG A 98 3.32 -7.51 -19.43
C ARG A 98 2.24 -6.67 -20.11
N ILE A 99 1.00 -6.74 -19.66
CA ILE A 99 -0.13 -6.06 -20.34
C ILE A 99 -0.11 -4.55 -20.12
N SER A 100 0.45 -4.08 -19.00
CA SER A 100 0.56 -2.65 -18.70
C SER A 100 1.70 -1.96 -19.44
N GLN A 101 2.49 -2.70 -20.22
CA GLN A 101 3.66 -2.20 -20.95
C GLN A 101 4.64 -1.44 -20.04
N GLY A 102 4.87 -1.96 -18.83
CA GLY A 102 5.79 -1.37 -17.85
C GLY A 102 5.16 -0.33 -16.91
N LYS A 103 3.91 0.12 -17.13
CA LYS A 103 3.26 1.11 -16.25
C LYS A 103 3.17 0.65 -14.80
N THR A 104 2.87 -0.63 -14.54
CA THR A 104 2.79 -1.15 -13.17
C THR A 104 4.16 -1.19 -12.48
N VAL A 105 5.26 -1.36 -13.24
CA VAL A 105 6.62 -1.32 -12.67
C VAL A 105 7.01 0.09 -12.27
N GLU A 106 6.77 1.07 -13.13
CA GLU A 106 7.03 2.48 -12.80
C GLU A 106 6.18 2.92 -11.60
N ALA A 107 4.91 2.53 -11.58
CA ALA A 107 4.01 2.79 -10.46
C ALA A 107 4.49 2.15 -9.15
N ASN A 108 4.89 0.86 -9.19
CA ASN A 108 5.40 0.15 -8.02
C ASN A 108 6.70 0.80 -7.49
N LYS A 109 7.61 1.17 -8.40
CA LYS A 109 8.86 1.85 -8.03
C LYS A 109 8.60 3.18 -7.36
N ALA A 110 7.70 3.99 -7.90
CA ALA A 110 7.30 5.27 -7.30
C ALA A 110 6.67 5.08 -5.91
N LEU A 111 5.77 4.11 -5.78
CA LEU A 111 5.12 3.76 -4.51
C LEU A 111 6.12 3.31 -3.45
N VAL A 112 7.05 2.41 -3.79
CA VAL A 112 8.10 1.94 -2.86
C VAL A 112 8.97 3.11 -2.40
N LEU A 113 9.42 3.96 -3.32
CA LEU A 113 10.22 5.14 -2.97
C LEU A 113 9.46 6.11 -2.06
N ASP A 114 8.17 6.32 -2.31
CA ASP A 114 7.35 7.19 -1.48
C ASP A 114 7.13 6.62 -0.07
N ASN A 115 6.86 5.31 0.03
CA ASN A 115 6.75 4.60 1.31
C ASN A 115 8.06 4.67 2.10
N VAL A 116 9.22 4.49 1.46
CA VAL A 116 10.53 4.61 2.10
C VAL A 116 10.75 6.03 2.63
N ARG A 117 10.40 7.07 1.86
CA ARG A 117 10.52 8.47 2.32
C ARG A 117 9.64 8.74 3.54
N LEU A 118 8.39 8.28 3.53
CA LEU A 118 7.49 8.43 4.66
C LEU A 118 8.02 7.68 5.89
N ALA A 119 8.39 6.41 5.73
CA ALA A 119 8.93 5.59 6.81
C ALA A 119 10.20 6.21 7.43
N ALA A 120 11.12 6.72 6.60
CA ALA A 120 12.33 7.38 7.07
C ALA A 120 12.03 8.65 7.89
N ARG A 121 11.03 9.45 7.47
CA ARG A 121 10.58 10.63 8.24
C ARG A 121 9.97 10.24 9.59
N ILE A 122 9.14 9.20 9.61
CA ILE A 122 8.55 8.68 10.85
C ILE A 122 9.64 8.18 11.79
N ALA A 123 10.56 7.36 11.29
CA ALA A 123 11.67 6.82 12.08
C ALA A 123 12.56 7.92 12.66
N LYS A 124 12.86 8.97 11.88
CA LYS A 124 13.60 10.14 12.36
C LYS A 124 12.89 10.82 13.53
N HIS A 125 11.57 11.04 13.45
CA HIS A 125 10.82 11.64 14.55
C HIS A 125 10.74 10.71 15.76
N TYR A 126 10.49 9.42 15.52
CA TYR A 126 10.40 8.40 16.57
C TYR A 126 11.68 8.33 17.40
N ALA A 127 12.86 8.35 16.75
CA ALA A 127 14.16 8.32 17.42
C ALA A 127 14.42 9.52 18.35
N THR A 128 13.67 10.60 18.22
CA THR A 128 13.77 11.80 19.09
C THR A 128 12.78 11.81 20.25
N LEU A 129 11.87 10.82 20.32
CA LEU A 129 10.89 10.71 21.40
C LEU A 129 11.52 9.94 22.57
N HIS A 130 11.36 10.48 23.78
CA HIS A 130 11.79 9.85 25.02
C HIS A 130 10.78 8.82 25.53
#